data_AF-A0A7D6DHA3-F1
#
_entry.id   AF-A0A7D6DHA3-F1
#
_cell.length_a   1.000
_cell.length_b   1.000
_cell.length_c   1.000
_cell.angle_alpha   90.00
_cell.angle_beta   90.00
_cell.angle_gamma   90.00
#
_symmetry.space_group_name_H-M   'P 1'
#
loop_
_entity.id
_entity.type
_entity.pdbx_description
1 polymer ?
#
loop_
_entity_poly.entity_id
_entity_poly.type
_entity_poly.pdbx_seq_one_letter_code
_entity_poly.pdbx_strand_id
1 'polypeptide(L)' 'MINKRGTTWKKLSDEQKANIIDVASAKELMLKYPAIIKRPLLTTTGNHYLLGFSIDQYQQFIHHRG' A
#
# COMPACT_ATOMS: atom_id res chain seq x y z
N MET A 1 -0.48 -1.65 -3.15
CA MET A 1 0.28 -1.19 -1.97
C MET A 1 1.07 0.11 -2.19
N ILE A 2 1.55 0.45 -3.40
CA ILE A 2 2.36 1.67 -3.62
C ILE A 2 1.50 2.95 -3.67
N ASN A 3 1.94 4.02 -2.99
CA ASN A 3 1.35 5.35 -3.02
C ASN A 3 1.87 6.17 -4.21
N LYS A 4 1.26 5.97 -5.39
CA LYS A 4 1.61 6.72 -6.62
C LYS A 4 1.35 8.24 -6.55
N ARG A 5 0.56 8.70 -5.57
CA ARG A 5 0.27 10.14 -5.36
C ARG A 5 1.28 10.81 -4.41
N GLY A 6 2.03 10.02 -3.65
CA GLY A 6 2.98 10.49 -2.63
C GLY A 6 4.24 11.11 -3.24
N THR A 7 4.92 11.94 -2.44
CA THR A 7 6.16 12.63 -2.84
C THR A 7 7.28 11.64 -3.15
N THR A 8 7.40 10.56 -2.39
CA THR A 8 8.39 9.50 -2.62
C THR A 8 8.28 8.89 -4.01
N TRP A 9 7.06 8.59 -4.50
CA TRP A 9 6.86 8.08 -5.86
C TRP A 9 7.21 9.11 -6.93
N LYS A 10 6.81 10.37 -6.72
CA LYS A 10 7.09 11.46 -7.66
C LYS A 10 8.58 11.75 -7.81
N LYS A 11 9.38 11.49 -6.76
CA LYS A 11 10.84 11.65 -6.76
C LYS A 11 11.59 10.51 -7.47
N LEU A 12 10.94 9.37 -7.74
CA LEU A 12 11.58 8.29 -8.47
C LEU A 12 11.83 8.70 -9.92
N SER A 13 13.00 8.33 -10.44
CA SER A 13 13.28 8.43 -11.88
C SER A 13 12.37 7.50 -12.66
N ASP A 14 12.22 7.74 -13.97
CA ASP A 14 11.39 6.87 -14.81
C ASP A 14 11.99 5.47 -14.95
N GLU A 15 13.31 5.35 -14.94
CA GLU A 15 14.01 4.06 -14.85
C GLU A 15 13.66 3.30 -13.56
N GLN A 16 13.68 3.97 -12.40
CA GLN A 16 13.28 3.36 -11.13
C GLN A 16 11.82 2.90 -11.14
N LYS A 17 10.93 3.64 -11.82
CA LYS A 17 9.53 3.23 -11.97
C LYS A 17 9.39 2.03 -12.93
N ALA A 18 10.15 2.03 -14.03
CA ALA A 18 10.13 0.98 -15.04
C ALA A 18 10.66 -0.36 -14.50
N ASN A 19 11.62 -0.32 -13.57
CA ASN A 19 12.17 -1.51 -12.91
C ASN A 19 11.19 -2.22 -11.95
N ILE A 20 10.01 -1.65 -11.70
CA ILE A 20 8.97 -2.25 -10.85
C ILE A 20 8.04 -3.09 -11.72
N ILE A 21 8.47 -4.30 -12.03
CA ILE A 21 7.76 -5.20 -12.97
C ILE A 21 7.03 -6.35 -12.27
N ASP A 22 7.34 -6.62 -11.00
CA ASP A 22 6.81 -7.75 -10.26
C ASP A 22 6.69 -7.46 -8.75
N VAL A 23 6.27 -8.48 -7.99
CA VAL A 23 6.12 -8.39 -6.54
C VAL A 23 7.48 -8.22 -5.84
N ALA A 24 8.54 -8.83 -6.35
CA ALA A 24 9.87 -8.78 -5.74
C ALA A 24 10.47 -7.37 -5.84
N SER A 25 10.53 -6.81 -7.04
CA SER A 25 10.96 -5.43 -7.31
C SER A 25 10.11 -4.40 -6.56
N ALA A 26 8.79 -4.59 -6.47
CA ALA A 26 7.92 -3.74 -5.67
C ALA A 26 8.24 -3.84 -4.17
N LYS A 27 8.55 -5.03 -3.65
CA LYS A 27 8.92 -5.25 -2.24
C LYS A 27 10.26 -4.60 -1.93
N GLU A 28 11.27 -4.76 -2.78
CA GLU A 28 12.56 -4.09 -2.63
C GLU A 28 12.41 -2.57 -2.57
N LEU A 29 11.59 -2.00 -3.45
CA LEU A 29 11.28 -0.57 -3.43
C LEU A 29 10.59 -0.16 -2.12
N MET A 30 9.62 -0.93 -1.63
CA MET A 30 8.92 -0.64 -0.38
C MET A 30 9.84 -0.73 0.85
N LEU A 31 10.81 -1.66 0.84
CA LEU A 31 11.84 -1.75 1.89
C LEU A 31 12.80 -0.55 1.82
N LYS A 32 13.23 -0.17 0.61
CA LYS A 32 14.12 0.98 0.40
C LYS A 32 13.46 2.31 0.75
N TYR A 33 12.17 2.45 0.45
CA TYR A 33 11.40 3.67 0.67
C TYR A 33 10.09 3.39 1.42
N PRO A 34 10.12 3.20 2.75
CA PRO A 34 8.94 2.81 3.53
C PRO A 34 7.75 3.78 3.40
N ALA A 35 8.02 5.07 3.22
CA ALA A 35 6.99 6.10 3.01
C ALA A 35 6.21 5.94 1.68
N ILE A 36 6.67 5.08 0.76
CA ILE A 36 5.98 4.78 -0.49
C ILE A 36 4.80 3.83 -0.28
N ILE A 37 4.71 3.17 0.87
CA ILE A 37 3.62 2.24 1.18
C ILE A 37 2.35 3.04 1.50
N LYS A 38 1.23 2.72 0.86
CA LYS A 38 -0.09 3.30 1.16
C LYS A 38 -0.45 3.01 2.62
N ARG A 39 -0.97 4.03 3.29
CA ARG A 39 -1.44 4.00 4.68
C ARG A 39 -2.81 4.68 4.72
N PRO A 40 -3.67 4.34 5.69
CA PRO A 40 -3.55 3.24 6.67
C PRO A 40 -3.71 1.84 6.04
N LEU A 41 -3.32 0.80 6.78
CA LEU A 41 -3.58 -0.62 6.44
C LEU A 41 -4.16 -1.28 7.69
N LEU A 42 -5.37 -1.83 7.57
CA LEU A 42 -6.07 -2.54 8.64
C LEU A 42 -6.07 -4.02 8.32
N THR A 43 -6.00 -4.84 9.36
CA THR A 43 -5.99 -6.29 9.26
C THR A 43 -6.90 -6.89 10.32
N THR A 44 -7.60 -7.98 9.99
CA THR A 44 -8.32 -8.80 10.99
C THR A 44 -7.60 -10.12 11.22
N THR A 45 -7.92 -10.81 12.31
CA THR A 45 -7.38 -12.14 12.63
C THR A 45 -7.68 -13.19 11.54
N GLY A 46 -8.69 -12.95 10.69
CA GLY A 46 -9.07 -13.81 9.56
C GLY A 46 -8.33 -13.51 8.25
N ASN A 47 -7.21 -12.79 8.28
CA ASN A 47 -6.45 -12.38 7.09
C ASN A 47 -7.23 -11.51 6.09
N HIS A 48 -8.20 -10.72 6.57
CA HIS A 48 -8.79 -9.66 5.75
C HIS A 48 -7.96 -8.39 5.88
N TYR A 49 -7.80 -7.67 4.76
CA TYR A 49 -6.97 -6.47 4.67
C TYR A 49 -7.77 -5.32 4.07
N LEU A 50 -7.69 -4.14 4.69
CA LEU A 50 -8.23 -2.90 4.13
C LEU A 50 -7.12 -1.86 3.99
N LEU A 51 -6.93 -1.37 2.76
CA LEU A 51 -5.87 -0.41 2.44
C LEU A 51 -6.46 0.97 2.09
N GLY A 52 -5.96 2.00 2.78
CA GLY A 52 -6.47 3.36 2.68
C GLY A 52 -7.60 3.62 3.68
N PHE A 53 -8.16 4.83 3.64
CA PHE A 53 -9.26 5.25 4.50
C PHE A 53 -10.50 5.58 3.68
N SER A 54 -11.62 4.98 4.06
CA SER A 54 -12.97 5.34 3.64
C SER A 54 -13.92 4.97 4.78
N ILE A 55 -14.81 5.88 5.14
CA ILE A 55 -15.75 5.68 6.26
C ILE A 55 -16.62 4.44 6.02
N ASP A 56 -17.21 4.33 4.83
CA ASP A 56 -18.08 3.20 4.47
C ASP A 56 -17.32 1.87 4.52
N GLN A 57 -16.10 1.85 3.99
CA GLN A 57 -15.26 0.64 4.00
C GLN A 57 -14.81 0.26 5.41
N TYR A 58 -14.51 1.25 6.26
CA TYR A 58 -14.15 1.02 7.65
C TYR A 58 -15.31 0.41 8.44
N GLN A 59 -16.52 0.96 8.27
CA GLN A 59 -17.71 0.41 8.92
C GLN A 59 -17.89 -1.06 8.51
N GLN A 60 -17.90 -1.36 7.22
CA GLN A 60 -18.02 -2.73 6.73
C GLN A 60 -16.91 -3.64 7.28
N PHE A 61 -15.66 -3.17 7.26
CA PHE A 61 -14.51 -3.95 7.70
C PHE A 61 -14.51 -4.26 9.20
N ILE A 62 -14.94 -3.31 10.04
CA ILE A 62 -15.02 -3.49 11.49
C ILE A 62 -16.26 -4.30 11.89
N HIS A 63 -17.38 -4.15 11.17
CA HIS A 63 -18.60 -4.91 11.42
C HIS A 63 -18.50 -6.37 10.95
N HIS A 64 -17.58 -6.68 10.04
CA HIS A 64 -17.24 -8.05 9.66
C HIS A 64 -16.43 -8.72 10.79
N ARG A 65 -17.11 -9.05 11.89
CA ARG A 65 -16.61 -9.98 12.90
C ARG A 65 -16.57 -11.36 12.25
N GLY A 66 -15.36 -11.83 11.94
CA GLY A 66 -15.12 -13.25 11.70
C GLY A 66 -15.48 -14.08 12.92
#